data_AF-A0A151INW0-F1
#
_entry.id   AF-A0A151INW0-F1
#
_cell.length_a   1.000
_cell.length_b   1.000
_cell.length_c   1.000
_cell.angle_alpha   90.00
_cell.angle_beta   90.00
_cell.angle_gamma   90.00
#
_symmetry.space_group_name_H-M   'P 1'
#
loop_
_entity.id
_entity.type
_entity.pdbx_description
1 polymer ?
#
loop_
_entity_poly.entity_id
_entity_poly.type
_entity_poly.pdbx_seq_one_letter_code
_entity_poly.pdbx_strand_id
1 'polypeptide(L)'
;MNIVIDIQGFKNTEEDFFPKEVAIVSINNDHCAHWIIAPYSFTELSTRSKSQNNWLSKNFHGIEWFEGDTPYKNLCRHLRTIAQFTNRIFIRGRDKSAFLHRITSRNIINLEEEEKCPPFHQLPQLKQTCLIHSIKIKTNNREYTCALNNALRIRKWIKDYAFLDSASLSTPLSPPSPSFSMTWYNRDNSHNTKEEEEEENNSLENSWWL
;
A
#
# COMPACT_ATOMS: atom_id res chain seq x y z
N MET A 1 11.70 0.43 -12.37
CA MET A 1 11.61 0.91 -10.96
C MET A 1 10.21 0.66 -10.39
N ASN A 2 10.04 0.37 -9.10
CA ASN A 2 8.72 0.32 -8.45
C ASN A 2 8.43 1.66 -7.77
N ILE A 3 7.23 2.19 -7.92
CA ILE A 3 6.85 3.50 -7.36
C ILE A 3 5.54 3.45 -6.61
N VAL A 4 5.42 4.31 -5.62
CA VAL A 4 4.15 4.67 -4.99
C VAL A 4 3.73 6.03 -5.50
N ILE A 5 2.44 6.16 -5.83
CA ILE A 5 1.81 7.43 -6.16
C ILE A 5 0.70 7.70 -5.14
N ASP A 6 0.63 8.92 -4.61
CA ASP A 6 -0.59 9.42 -3.97
C ASP A 6 -1.04 10.71 -4.64
N ILE A 7 -2.35 10.96 -4.57
CA ILE A 7 -2.99 12.11 -5.21
C ILE A 7 -4.00 12.71 -4.24
N GLN A 8 -3.98 14.02 -4.07
CA GLN A 8 -5.09 14.78 -3.51
C GLN A 8 -5.79 15.53 -4.64
N GLY A 9 -7.10 15.72 -4.55
CA GLY A 9 -7.86 16.20 -5.68
C GLY A 9 -9.23 16.76 -5.34
N PHE A 10 -9.85 17.28 -6.38
CA PHE A 10 -11.14 17.94 -6.38
C PHE A 10 -12.16 17.16 -7.24
N LYS A 11 -13.37 17.71 -7.33
CA LYS A 11 -14.34 17.37 -8.37
C LYS A 11 -14.25 18.33 -9.56
N ASN A 12 -14.29 17.80 -10.78
CA ASN A 12 -14.36 18.59 -12.01
C ASN A 12 -15.82 19.01 -12.34
N THR A 13 -16.02 19.55 -13.54
CA THR A 13 -17.33 19.91 -14.11
C THR A 13 -18.28 18.74 -14.27
N GLU A 14 -17.75 17.54 -14.47
CA GLU A 14 -18.48 16.28 -14.63
C GLU A 14 -18.64 15.53 -13.29
N GLU A 15 -18.28 16.17 -12.16
CA GLU A 15 -18.23 15.57 -10.82
C GLU A 15 -17.28 14.36 -10.68
N ASP A 16 -16.38 14.21 -11.65
CA ASP A 16 -15.28 13.27 -11.68
C ASP A 16 -14.06 13.78 -10.89
N PHE A 17 -13.17 12.86 -10.53
CA PHE A 17 -11.94 13.19 -9.81
C PHE A 17 -10.98 14.03 -10.67
N PHE A 18 -10.53 15.16 -10.12
CA PHE A 18 -9.52 16.04 -10.71
C PHE A 18 -8.28 16.11 -9.81
N PRO A 19 -7.07 15.77 -10.29
CA PRO A 19 -5.87 15.82 -9.46
C PRO A 19 -5.48 17.25 -9.13
N LYS A 20 -5.22 17.53 -7.86
CA LYS A 20 -4.76 18.84 -7.37
C LYS A 20 -3.32 18.81 -6.87
N GLU A 21 -2.95 17.76 -6.18
CA GLU A 21 -1.58 17.50 -5.71
C GLU A 21 -1.23 16.07 -6.07
N VAL A 22 -0.09 15.86 -6.74
CA VAL A 22 0.38 14.53 -7.12
C VAL A 22 1.79 14.35 -6.58
N ALA A 23 2.03 13.24 -5.90
CA ALA A 23 3.37 12.87 -5.47
C ALA A 23 3.70 11.45 -5.90
N ILE A 24 4.95 11.26 -6.32
CA ILE A 24 5.53 9.97 -6.70
C ILE A 24 6.77 9.76 -5.85
N VAL A 25 6.92 8.57 -5.28
CA VAL A 25 8.13 8.17 -4.57
C VAL A 25 8.60 6.81 -5.07
N SER A 26 9.90 6.68 -5.31
CA SER A 26 10.51 5.38 -5.57
C SER A 26 10.52 4.54 -4.30
N ILE A 27 10.23 3.25 -4.41
CA ILE A 27 10.23 2.35 -3.25
C ILE A 27 11.65 2.10 -2.75
N ASN A 28 12.57 1.80 -3.68
CA ASN A 28 13.91 1.35 -3.35
C ASN A 28 14.94 2.49 -3.31
N ASN A 29 14.67 3.60 -3.98
CA ASN A 29 15.59 4.73 -4.09
C ASN A 29 15.01 5.96 -3.40
N ASP A 30 15.86 6.94 -3.09
CA ASP A 30 15.40 8.21 -2.52
C ASP A 30 15.10 9.26 -3.59
N HIS A 31 14.27 8.86 -4.56
CA HIS A 31 13.77 9.76 -5.60
C HIS A 31 12.30 10.04 -5.37
N CYS A 32 11.92 11.32 -5.47
CA CYS A 32 10.54 11.74 -5.45
C CYS A 32 10.28 12.80 -6.54
N ALA A 33 9.01 12.93 -6.91
CA ALA A 33 8.51 14.02 -7.71
C ALA A 33 7.18 14.49 -7.11
N HIS A 34 6.91 15.79 -7.21
CA HIS A 34 5.75 16.42 -6.57
C HIS A 34 5.26 17.57 -7.45
N TRP A 35 3.96 17.60 -7.72
CA TRP A 35 3.33 18.63 -8.56
C TRP A 35 2.05 19.16 -7.93
N ILE A 36 1.81 20.45 -8.15
CA ILE A 36 0.59 21.13 -7.76
C ILE A 36 -0.07 21.64 -9.03
N ILE A 37 -1.27 21.14 -9.27
CA ILE A 37 -1.91 21.27 -10.56
C ILE A 37 -2.71 22.56 -10.60
N ALA A 38 -2.40 23.39 -11.61
CA ALA A 38 -3.19 24.55 -11.98
C ALA A 38 -4.44 24.05 -12.73
N PRO A 39 -5.66 24.25 -12.19
CA PRO A 39 -6.89 23.84 -12.85
C PRO A 39 -7.34 24.88 -13.87
N TYR A 40 -8.43 24.56 -14.57
CA TYR A 40 -9.16 25.46 -15.44
C TYR A 40 -10.06 26.42 -14.63
N SER A 41 -10.88 27.22 -15.33
CA SER A 41 -11.71 28.25 -14.71
C SER A 41 -12.64 27.70 -13.62
N PHE A 42 -12.60 28.31 -12.44
CA PHE A 42 -13.50 27.96 -11.33
C PHE A 42 -14.97 28.20 -11.66
N THR A 43 -15.27 29.14 -12.57
CA THR A 43 -16.64 29.53 -12.91
C THR A 43 -17.42 28.40 -13.57
N GLU A 44 -16.72 27.50 -14.28
CA GLU A 44 -17.28 26.38 -15.04
C GLU A 44 -17.80 25.25 -14.13
N LEU A 45 -17.40 25.22 -12.86
CA LEU A 45 -17.85 24.21 -11.91
C LEU A 45 -19.32 24.39 -11.50
N SER A 46 -20.01 23.26 -11.27
CA SER A 46 -21.34 23.26 -10.64
C SER A 46 -21.28 23.84 -9.22
N THR A 47 -22.39 24.39 -8.72
CA THR A 47 -22.49 24.91 -7.34
C THR A 47 -22.11 23.85 -6.29
N ARG A 48 -22.45 22.58 -6.58
CA ARG A 48 -22.09 21.43 -5.74
C ARG A 48 -20.57 21.21 -5.73
N SER A 49 -19.93 21.11 -6.90
CA SER A 49 -18.48 20.95 -7.01
C SER A 49 -17.73 22.12 -6.37
N LYS A 50 -18.19 23.37 -6.55
CA LYS A 50 -17.61 24.55 -5.88
C LYS A 50 -17.65 24.42 -4.36
N SER A 51 -18.81 24.05 -3.80
CA SER A 51 -18.98 23.89 -2.36
C SER A 51 -18.08 22.78 -1.80
N GLN A 52 -18.03 21.64 -2.48
CA GLN A 52 -17.18 20.51 -2.09
C GLN A 52 -15.69 20.84 -2.18
N ASN A 53 -15.25 21.45 -3.28
CA ASN A 53 -13.84 21.82 -3.48
C ASN A 53 -13.38 22.89 -2.48
N ASN A 54 -14.25 23.84 -2.14
CA ASN A 54 -13.97 24.82 -1.09
C ASN A 54 -13.82 24.14 0.29
N TRP A 55 -14.64 23.14 0.59
CA TRP A 55 -14.50 22.37 1.83
C TRP A 55 -13.18 21.59 1.86
N LEU A 56 -12.80 20.94 0.76
CA LEU A 56 -11.54 20.19 0.62
C LEU A 56 -10.31 21.11 0.78
N SER A 57 -10.38 22.31 0.21
CA SER A 57 -9.35 23.35 0.36
C SER A 57 -9.21 23.78 1.82
N LYS A 58 -10.32 24.07 2.50
CA LYS A 58 -10.29 24.61 3.87
C LYS A 58 -9.98 23.58 4.95
N ASN A 59 -10.43 22.33 4.77
CA ASN A 59 -10.50 21.35 5.85
C ASN A 59 -9.72 20.06 5.59
N PHE A 60 -9.23 19.83 4.35
CA PHE A 60 -8.61 18.56 4.01
C PHE A 60 -7.18 18.69 3.51
N HIS A 61 -6.97 19.15 2.27
CA HIS A 61 -5.63 19.23 1.68
C HIS A 61 -5.04 20.65 1.66
N GLY A 62 -5.80 21.69 2.00
CA GLY A 62 -5.21 23.02 2.23
C GLY A 62 -4.81 23.81 0.99
N ILE A 63 -5.09 23.30 -0.22
CA ILE A 63 -4.64 23.91 -1.48
C ILE A 63 -5.87 24.50 -2.17
N GLU A 64 -5.85 25.81 -2.43
CA GLU A 64 -6.94 26.53 -3.08
C GLU A 64 -7.05 26.17 -4.57
N TRP A 65 -8.23 26.41 -5.16
CA TRP A 65 -8.48 26.08 -6.57
C TRP A 65 -7.43 26.72 -7.49
N PHE A 66 -7.13 28.00 -7.33
CA PHE A 66 -6.20 28.71 -8.21
C PHE A 66 -4.70 28.52 -7.86
N GLU A 67 -4.36 27.84 -6.75
CA GLU A 67 -2.96 27.59 -6.40
C GLU A 67 -2.33 26.53 -7.31
N GLY A 68 -1.04 26.63 -7.60
CA GLY A 68 -0.33 25.66 -8.45
C GLY A 68 0.08 26.25 -9.80
N ASP A 69 1.11 25.66 -10.37
CA ASP A 69 1.82 26.15 -11.54
C ASP A 69 1.91 25.11 -12.66
N THR A 70 1.55 23.86 -12.38
CA THR A 70 1.68 22.75 -13.32
C THR A 70 0.39 22.59 -14.11
N PRO A 71 0.39 22.82 -15.44
CA PRO A 71 -0.79 22.56 -16.26
C PRO A 71 -1.16 21.08 -16.25
N TYR A 72 -2.46 20.77 -16.22
CA TYR A 72 -2.96 19.38 -16.24
C TYR A 72 -2.37 18.54 -17.39
N LYS A 73 -2.23 19.12 -18.59
CA LYS A 73 -1.61 18.45 -19.75
C LYS A 73 -0.16 18.03 -19.47
N ASN A 74 0.60 18.86 -18.75
CA ASN A 74 1.99 18.55 -18.39
C ASN A 74 2.05 17.41 -17.37
N LEU A 75 1.14 17.40 -16.38
CA LEU A 75 1.01 16.27 -15.47
C LEU A 75 0.74 14.98 -16.25
N CYS A 76 -0.25 14.96 -17.15
CA CYS A 76 -0.56 13.76 -17.93
C CYS A 76 0.66 13.26 -18.73
N ARG A 77 1.42 14.18 -19.33
CA ARG A 77 2.67 13.84 -20.04
C ARG A 77 3.71 13.23 -19.10
N HIS A 78 3.95 13.85 -17.94
CA HIS A 78 4.91 13.33 -16.95
C HIS A 78 4.51 11.95 -16.44
N LEU A 79 3.23 11.74 -16.10
CA LEU A 79 2.73 10.45 -15.63
C LEU A 79 2.92 9.35 -16.68
N ARG A 80 2.61 9.63 -17.95
CA ARG A 80 2.83 8.67 -19.05
C ARG A 80 4.31 8.33 -19.21
N THR A 81 5.19 9.33 -19.23
CA THR A 81 6.63 9.11 -19.36
C THR A 81 7.16 8.28 -18.18
N ILE A 82 6.81 8.61 -16.95
CA ILE A 82 7.26 7.87 -15.76
C ILE A 82 6.73 6.43 -15.79
N ALA A 83 5.47 6.24 -16.19
CA ALA A 83 4.84 4.93 -16.26
C ALA A 83 5.54 3.98 -17.27
N GLN A 84 6.16 4.49 -18.33
CA GLN A 84 6.92 3.69 -19.30
C GLN A 84 8.14 3.01 -18.68
N PHE A 85 8.80 3.66 -17.73
CA PHE A 85 10.02 3.16 -17.07
C PHE A 85 9.75 2.52 -15.70
N THR A 86 8.47 2.33 -15.38
CA THR A 86 8.02 1.82 -14.09
C THR A 86 7.49 0.38 -14.22
N ASN A 87 7.99 -0.49 -13.36
CA ASN A 87 7.63 -1.91 -13.35
C ASN A 87 6.25 -2.08 -12.71
N ARG A 88 6.06 -1.56 -11.49
CA ARG A 88 4.81 -1.60 -10.72
C ARG A 88 4.48 -0.21 -10.17
N ILE A 89 3.20 0.16 -10.28
CA ILE A 89 2.64 1.42 -9.76
C ILE A 89 1.67 1.06 -8.64
N PHE A 90 1.99 1.51 -7.43
CA PHE A 90 1.15 1.30 -6.25
C PHE A 90 0.44 2.60 -5.87
N ILE A 91 -0.85 2.52 -5.55
CA ILE A 91 -1.64 3.65 -5.07
C ILE A 91 -2.68 3.15 -4.06
N ARG A 92 -3.16 4.05 -3.20
CA ARG A 92 -4.31 3.79 -2.33
C ARG A 92 -5.52 4.57 -2.83
N GLY A 93 -6.65 3.91 -3.08
CA GLY A 93 -7.94 4.54 -3.34
C GLY A 93 -8.46 4.37 -4.76
N ARG A 94 -9.73 3.97 -4.87
CA ARG A 94 -10.39 3.58 -6.13
C ARG A 94 -10.39 4.69 -7.20
N ASP A 95 -10.92 5.87 -6.89
CA ASP A 95 -11.03 6.97 -7.87
C ASP A 95 -9.66 7.40 -8.41
N LYS A 96 -8.64 7.39 -7.54
CA LYS A 96 -7.27 7.75 -7.88
C LYS A 96 -6.61 6.68 -8.74
N SER A 97 -6.88 5.40 -8.44
CA SER A 97 -6.44 4.27 -9.27
C SER A 97 -7.06 4.33 -10.67
N ALA A 98 -8.39 4.55 -10.76
CA ALA A 98 -9.10 4.70 -12.03
C ALA A 98 -8.56 5.89 -12.86
N PHE A 99 -8.31 7.02 -12.20
CA PHE A 99 -7.66 8.17 -12.82
C PHE A 99 -6.29 7.82 -13.42
N LEU A 100 -5.40 7.18 -12.65
CA LEU A 100 -4.07 6.79 -13.13
C LEU A 100 -4.16 5.80 -14.28
N HIS A 101 -5.01 4.78 -14.17
CA HIS A 101 -5.22 3.78 -15.21
C HIS A 101 -5.61 4.44 -16.53
N ARG A 102 -6.54 5.40 -16.51
CA ARG A 102 -6.97 6.16 -17.70
C ARG A 102 -5.84 6.96 -18.34
N ILE A 103 -4.93 7.53 -17.54
CA ILE A 103 -3.84 8.36 -18.06
C ILE A 103 -2.68 7.53 -18.61
N THR A 104 -2.32 6.45 -17.92
CA THR A 104 -1.10 5.68 -18.21
C THR A 104 -1.34 4.38 -18.97
N SER A 105 -2.58 3.89 -19.02
CA SER A 105 -2.95 2.58 -19.60
C SER A 105 -2.12 1.41 -19.04
N ARG A 106 -1.70 1.54 -17.77
CA ARG A 106 -0.94 0.50 -17.03
C ARG A 106 -1.85 -0.21 -16.05
N ASN A 107 -1.44 -1.40 -15.64
CA ASN A 107 -2.01 -2.01 -14.45
C ASN A 107 -1.60 -1.20 -13.21
N ILE A 108 -2.58 -0.82 -12.39
CA ILE A 108 -2.41 0.00 -11.19
C ILE A 108 -2.79 -0.85 -9.99
N ILE A 109 -1.85 -1.06 -9.07
CA ILE A 109 -2.08 -1.88 -7.87
C ILE A 109 -2.74 -1.00 -6.82
N ASN A 110 -4.04 -1.23 -6.59
CA ASN A 110 -4.77 -0.54 -5.54
C ASN A 110 -4.57 -1.26 -4.21
N LEU A 111 -3.76 -0.65 -3.34
CA LEU A 111 -3.35 -1.21 -2.06
C LEU A 111 -4.52 -1.45 -1.08
N GLU A 112 -5.67 -0.79 -1.26
CA GLU A 112 -6.85 -1.05 -0.43
C GLU A 112 -7.51 -2.40 -0.75
N GLU A 113 -7.44 -2.82 -2.02
CA GLU A 113 -8.14 -3.99 -2.54
C GLU A 113 -7.20 -5.22 -2.58
N GLU A 114 -5.97 -5.04 -3.07
CA GLU A 114 -5.03 -6.15 -3.29
C GLU A 114 -4.21 -6.51 -2.04
N GLU A 115 -3.70 -5.52 -1.32
CA GLU A 115 -2.68 -5.71 -0.26
C GLU A 115 -3.21 -5.39 1.15
N LYS A 116 -4.53 -5.14 1.27
CA LYS A 116 -5.22 -4.79 2.53
C LYS A 116 -4.48 -3.72 3.34
N CYS A 117 -3.89 -2.72 2.67
CA CYS A 117 -3.16 -1.64 3.31
C CYS A 117 -4.04 -0.99 4.38
N PRO A 118 -3.53 -0.77 5.60
CA PRO A 118 -4.31 -0.17 6.66
C PRO A 118 -4.58 1.32 6.38
N PRO A 119 -5.62 1.91 7.00
CA PRO A 119 -5.95 3.32 6.84
C PRO A 119 -4.79 4.22 7.28
N PHE A 120 -4.74 5.46 6.74
CA PHE A 120 -3.62 6.36 6.98
C PHE A 120 -3.29 6.55 8.46
N HIS A 121 -4.23 6.65 9.39
CA HIS A 121 -3.89 6.85 10.82
C HIS A 121 -3.08 5.70 11.44
N GLN A 122 -3.10 4.50 10.85
CA GLN A 122 -2.32 3.33 11.27
C GLN A 122 -1.00 3.18 10.50
N LEU A 123 -0.79 3.92 9.41
CA LEU A 123 0.47 3.91 8.68
C LEU A 123 1.57 4.64 9.47
N PRO A 124 2.85 4.25 9.28
CA PRO A 124 3.97 4.92 9.92
C PRO A 124 3.87 6.44 9.83
N GLN A 125 4.07 7.11 10.95
CA GLN A 125 4.06 8.58 10.98
C GLN A 125 5.41 9.10 10.52
N LEU A 126 5.40 10.02 9.58
CA LEU A 126 6.59 10.69 9.07
C LEU A 126 6.48 12.18 9.34
N LYS A 127 7.59 12.80 9.72
CA LYS A 127 7.69 14.26 9.93
C LYS A 127 7.97 15.03 8.64
N GLN A 128 7.91 14.37 7.48
CA GLN A 128 8.14 15.00 6.18
C GLN A 128 6.85 15.66 5.69
N THR A 129 6.93 16.93 5.34
CA THR A 129 5.83 17.69 4.74
C THR A 129 6.34 18.36 3.47
N CYS A 130 5.45 18.59 2.49
CA CYS A 130 5.84 19.35 1.31
C CYS A 130 6.01 20.84 1.66
N LEU A 131 6.70 21.59 0.80
CA LEU A 131 6.99 23.00 1.03
C LEU A 131 5.71 23.84 1.24
N ILE A 132 4.65 23.56 0.48
CA ILE A 132 3.38 24.30 0.59
C ILE A 132 2.73 24.07 1.95
N HIS A 133 2.65 22.81 2.40
CA HIS A 133 2.07 22.50 3.70
C HIS A 133 2.96 22.98 4.85
N SER A 134 4.30 22.95 4.71
CA SER A 134 5.22 23.56 5.66
C SER A 134 4.94 25.05 5.87
N ILE A 135 4.65 25.80 4.81
CA ILE A 135 4.28 27.22 4.89
C ILE A 135 2.92 27.35 5.59
N LYS A 136 1.91 26.57 5.17
CA LYS A 136 0.54 26.67 5.73
C LYS A 136 0.46 26.29 7.20
N ILE A 137 1.26 25.31 7.66
CA ILE A 137 1.38 24.98 9.09
C ILE A 137 1.89 26.21 9.87
N LYS A 138 2.93 26.88 9.35
CA LYS A 138 3.49 28.07 10.01
C LYS A 138 2.54 29.27 10.01
N THR A 139 1.79 29.48 8.94
CA THR A 139 0.90 30.66 8.83
C THR A 139 -0.45 30.46 9.51
N ASN A 140 -0.98 29.24 9.49
CA ASN A 140 -2.37 28.97 9.87
C ASN A 140 -2.50 28.03 11.07
N ASN A 141 -1.39 27.47 11.57
CA ASN A 141 -1.35 26.46 12.63
C ASN A 141 -2.29 25.26 12.36
N ARG A 142 -2.33 24.81 11.10
CA ARG A 142 -3.19 23.71 10.64
C ARG A 142 -2.38 22.66 9.89
N GLU A 143 -2.62 21.41 10.23
CA GLU A 143 -2.13 20.27 9.48
C GLU A 143 -3.12 19.90 8.37
N TYR A 144 -2.59 19.65 7.18
CA TYR A 144 -3.36 19.28 6.00
C TYR A 144 -2.87 17.95 5.45
N THR A 145 -3.76 17.22 4.78
CA THR A 145 -3.40 16.02 4.05
C THR A 145 -2.50 16.39 2.87
N CYS A 146 -1.35 15.74 2.79
CA CYS A 146 -0.32 15.98 1.78
C CYS A 146 -0.07 14.70 0.97
N ALA A 147 -0.19 14.79 -0.35
CA ALA A 147 0.10 13.65 -1.23
C ALA A 147 1.53 13.11 -1.04
N LEU A 148 2.52 14.00 -0.90
CA LEU A 148 3.92 13.59 -0.70
C LEU A 148 4.11 12.84 0.61
N ASN A 149 3.58 13.36 1.71
CA ASN A 149 3.65 12.67 3.00
C ASN A 149 2.97 11.31 2.92
N ASN A 150 1.75 11.25 2.35
CA ASN A 150 1.03 10.00 2.19
C ASN A 150 1.80 8.96 1.35
N ALA A 151 2.37 9.37 0.22
CA ALA A 151 3.17 8.49 -0.63
C ALA A 151 4.40 7.96 0.12
N LEU A 152 5.08 8.80 0.91
CA LEU A 152 6.22 8.39 1.74
C LEU A 152 5.81 7.40 2.84
N ARG A 153 4.65 7.59 3.47
CA ARG A 153 4.12 6.70 4.51
C ARG A 153 3.73 5.34 3.95
N ILE A 154 3.10 5.32 2.77
CA ILE A 154 2.82 4.09 2.03
C ILE A 154 4.13 3.40 1.64
N ARG A 155 5.11 4.14 1.09
CA ARG A 155 6.44 3.58 0.78
C ARG A 155 7.06 2.92 2.01
N LYS A 156 7.06 3.59 3.16
CA LYS A 156 7.60 3.04 4.40
C LYS A 156 6.86 1.75 4.79
N TRP A 157 5.53 1.77 4.77
CA TRP A 157 4.73 0.58 5.04
C TRP A 157 5.03 -0.57 4.09
N ILE A 158 5.16 -0.35 2.78
CA ILE A 158 5.52 -1.41 1.82
C ILE A 158 6.89 -2.00 2.15
N LYS A 159 7.88 -1.16 2.50
CA LYS A 159 9.22 -1.64 2.86
C LYS A 159 9.21 -2.44 4.16
N ASP A 160 8.46 -1.97 5.15
CA ASP A 160 8.31 -2.68 6.42
C ASP A 160 7.53 -4.00 6.22
N TYR A 161 6.52 -4.03 5.34
CA TYR A 161 5.72 -5.22 5.03
C TYR A 161 6.49 -6.25 4.19
N ALA A 162 7.21 -5.81 3.15
CA ALA A 162 8.09 -6.69 2.37
C ALA A 162 9.22 -7.28 3.22
N PHE A 163 9.69 -6.54 4.24
CA PHE A 163 10.61 -7.07 5.22
C PHE A 163 9.97 -8.20 6.05
N LEU A 164 8.71 -8.05 6.47
CA LEU A 164 7.99 -9.10 7.20
C LEU A 164 7.79 -10.38 6.37
N ASP A 165 7.51 -10.26 5.07
CA ASP A 165 7.37 -11.42 4.17
C ASP A 165 8.72 -12.11 3.89
N SER A 166 9.82 -11.37 3.89
CA SER A 166 11.16 -11.97 3.81
C SER A 166 11.63 -12.60 5.14
N ALA A 167 11.16 -12.08 6.28
CA ALA A 167 11.52 -12.58 7.61
C ALA A 167 10.73 -13.85 7.99
N SER A 168 9.50 -14.01 7.49
CA SER A 168 8.68 -15.22 7.69
C SER A 168 9.27 -16.48 7.03
N LEU A 169 10.21 -16.32 6.10
CA LEU A 169 10.97 -17.40 5.47
C LEU A 169 12.29 -17.74 6.20
N SER A 170 12.65 -17.00 7.27
CA SER A 170 13.95 -17.14 7.94
C SER A 170 13.93 -17.85 9.29
N THR A 171 12.80 -18.38 9.75
CA THR A 171 12.83 -19.37 10.84
C THR A 171 13.47 -20.65 10.33
N PRO A 172 14.62 -21.09 10.88
CA PRO A 172 15.12 -22.42 10.60
C PRO A 172 14.05 -23.41 11.07
N LEU A 173 13.61 -24.30 10.20
CA LEU A 173 12.96 -25.53 10.63
C LEU A 173 13.95 -26.23 11.55
N SER A 174 13.72 -26.15 12.86
CA SER A 174 14.41 -27.02 13.81
C SER A 174 14.22 -28.45 13.32
N PRO A 175 15.30 -29.23 13.11
CA PRO A 175 15.12 -30.63 12.77
C PRO A 175 14.35 -31.30 13.92
N PRO A 176 13.44 -32.24 13.63
CA PRO A 176 12.83 -33.03 14.68
C PRO A 176 13.96 -33.71 15.45
N SER A 177 13.98 -33.50 16.76
CA SER A 177 14.90 -34.12 17.69
C SER A 177 14.86 -35.65 17.49
N PRO A 178 16.00 -36.33 17.26
CA PRO A 178 16.02 -37.78 17.28
C PRO A 178 15.72 -38.25 18.70
N SER A 179 14.70 -39.09 18.86
CA SER A 179 14.42 -39.79 20.10
C SER A 179 15.62 -40.65 20.48
N PHE A 180 16.38 -40.22 21.48
CA PHE A 180 17.39 -41.06 22.10
C PHE A 180 16.70 -42.08 23.00
N SER A 181 16.65 -43.32 22.54
CA SER A 181 16.50 -44.49 23.41
C SER A 181 17.82 -44.68 24.16
N MET A 182 17.76 -44.64 25.50
CA MET A 182 18.86 -45.07 26.34
C MET A 182 18.33 -46.12 27.33
N THR A 183 18.72 -47.36 27.07
CA THR A 183 18.55 -48.50 27.96
C THR A 183 19.28 -48.25 29.27
N TRP A 184 18.58 -48.34 30.39
CA TRP A 184 19.18 -48.62 31.69
C TRP A 184 18.61 -49.92 32.23
N TYR A 185 19.53 -50.87 32.32
CA TYR A 185 19.44 -52.11 33.07
C TYR A 185 19.22 -51.75 34.55
N ASN A 186 18.10 -52.16 35.14
CA ASN A 186 18.05 -52.50 36.56
C ASN A 186 17.07 -53.63 36.82
N ARG A 187 17.60 -54.57 37.57
CA ARG A 187 17.13 -55.88 37.98
C ARG A 187 16.18 -55.75 39.18
N ASP A 188 14.97 -56.33 39.09
CA ASP A 188 14.49 -57.43 39.96
C ASP A 188 12.95 -57.67 39.84
N ASN A 189 12.62 -58.97 39.70
CA ASN A 189 11.42 -59.71 40.12
C ASN A 189 10.00 -59.12 39.96
N SER A 190 9.17 -59.74 39.11
CA SER A 190 8.34 -60.91 39.50
C SER A 190 7.20 -61.18 38.50
N HIS A 191 7.03 -62.48 38.18
CA HIS A 191 5.78 -63.18 37.87
C HIS A 191 4.76 -62.63 36.84
N ASN A 192 4.69 -63.39 35.74
CA ASN A 192 3.53 -64.19 35.28
C ASN A 192 2.78 -63.74 34.02
N THR A 193 2.53 -64.74 33.15
CA THR A 193 1.48 -64.91 32.12
C THR A 193 1.43 -63.92 30.94
N LYS A 194 1.13 -64.28 29.69
CA LYS A 194 0.96 -65.52 28.89
C LYS A 194 0.49 -65.02 27.50
N GLU A 195 0.80 -65.79 26.45
CA GLU A 195 0.00 -65.97 25.20
C GLU A 195 -0.06 -64.77 24.21
N GLU A 196 0.52 -64.93 23.01
CA GLU A 196 -0.13 -65.32 21.72
C GLU A 196 -0.77 -64.09 21.04
N GLU A 197 -0.80 -63.82 19.74
CA GLU A 197 -0.51 -64.48 18.45
C GLU A 197 -0.51 -63.29 17.42
N GLU A 198 0.25 -63.33 16.31
CA GLU A 198 -0.27 -63.53 14.93
C GLU A 198 -1.56 -62.72 14.61
N GLU A 199 -1.75 -62.04 13.48
CA GLU A 199 -1.31 -62.22 12.11
C GLU A 199 -1.92 -61.03 11.32
N GLU A 200 -1.16 -60.40 10.43
CA GLU A 200 -1.40 -60.43 8.98
C GLU A 200 -2.33 -59.35 8.36
N ASN A 201 -1.73 -58.75 7.33
CA ASN A 201 -2.27 -58.50 6.00
C ASN A 201 -3.25 -57.35 5.69
N ASN A 202 -2.65 -56.31 5.10
CA ASN A 202 -2.66 -56.04 3.65
C ASN A 202 -3.90 -55.44 2.94
N SER A 203 -3.55 -54.70 1.89
CA SER A 203 -4.36 -54.16 0.78
C SER A 203 -5.08 -52.83 1.07
N LEU A 204 -4.67 -51.72 0.43
CA LEU A 204 -5.10 -51.24 -0.90
C LEU A 204 -6.61 -50.91 -0.87
N GLU A 205 -7.13 -49.76 -1.27
CA GLU A 205 -6.77 -48.87 -2.36
C GLU A 205 -7.64 -47.60 -2.28
N ASN A 206 -7.09 -46.48 -2.74
CA ASN A 206 -7.71 -45.40 -3.53
C ASN A 206 -9.24 -45.15 -3.51
N SER A 207 -9.62 -43.88 -3.33
CA SER A 207 -10.47 -43.06 -4.24
C SER A 207 -11.13 -41.91 -3.45
N TRP A 208 -10.63 -40.68 -3.55
CA TRP A 208 -11.12 -39.62 -4.47
C TRP A 208 -12.58 -39.17 -4.21
N TRP A 209 -12.67 -37.96 -3.62
CA TRP A 209 -13.68 -36.89 -3.70
C TRP A 209 -15.14 -37.16 -3.33
N LEU A 210 -15.57 -36.47 -2.27
CA LEU A 210 -16.59 -35.40 -2.31
C LEU A 210 -16.24 -34.33 -1.25
#